data_AF-A0A2H6A103-F1
#
_entry.id   AF-A0A2H6A103-F1
#
_cell.length_a   1.000
_cell.length_b   1.000
_cell.length_c   1.000
_cell.angle_alpha   90.00
_cell.angle_beta   90.00
_cell.angle_gamma   90.00
#
_symmetry.space_group_name_H-M   'P 1'
#
loop_
_entity.id
_entity.type
_entity.pdbx_description
1 polymer ?
#
loop_
_entity_poly.entity_id
_entity_poly.type
_entity_poly.pdbx_seq_one_letter_code
_entity_poly.pdbx_strand_id
1 'polypeptide(L)'
;MPGATQSYPRYRSHLWPRSRAGKVAATSFIALLALAEPPAVYLIANRIEPRVLEMPFLYVYLLVVYCAMIGVLIWAAKRGL
;
A
#
# COMPACT_ATOMS: atom_id res chain seq x y z
N MET A 1 -2.99 16.38 -50.27
CA MET A 1 -2.86 17.09 -48.99
C MET A 1 -2.45 16.09 -47.92
N PRO A 2 -1.20 16.11 -47.42
CA PRO A 2 -0.78 15.18 -46.38
C PRO A 2 -1.33 15.63 -45.01
N GLY A 3 -2.16 14.79 -44.39
CA GLY A 3 -2.74 15.03 -43.08
C GLY A 3 -1.67 15.00 -42.00
N ALA A 4 -1.48 16.11 -41.29
CA ALA A 4 -0.60 16.19 -40.14
C ALA A 4 -1.09 15.22 -39.06
N THR A 5 -0.32 14.17 -38.78
CA THR A 5 -0.50 13.32 -37.60
C THR A 5 -0.25 14.15 -36.35
N GLN A 6 -1.31 14.69 -35.76
CA GLN A 6 -1.25 15.35 -34.45
C GLN A 6 -0.75 14.34 -33.42
N SER A 7 0.50 14.49 -33.02
CA SER A 7 1.07 13.76 -31.89
C SER A 7 0.48 14.35 -30.61
N TYR A 8 -0.56 13.73 -30.07
CA TYR A 8 -1.08 14.09 -28.75
C TYR A 8 0.07 13.98 -27.73
N PRO A 9 0.27 14.99 -26.86
CA PRO A 9 1.23 14.88 -25.77
C PRO A 9 0.93 13.62 -24.98
N ARG A 10 1.87 12.68 -24.94
CA ARG A 10 1.73 11.44 -24.18
C ARG A 10 1.81 11.77 -22.70
N TYR A 11 0.69 12.19 -22.12
CA TYR A 11 0.60 12.47 -20.69
C TYR A 11 0.95 11.19 -19.93
N ARG A 12 2.10 11.20 -19.26
CA ARG A 12 2.52 10.11 -18.37
C ARG A 12 1.45 9.98 -17.29
N SER A 13 0.89 8.78 -17.14
CA SER A 13 -0.29 8.48 -16.31
C SER A 13 -0.27 9.23 -14.98
N HIS A 14 -1.32 10.00 -14.71
CA HIS A 14 -1.49 10.74 -13.45
C HIS A 14 -1.61 9.79 -12.24
N LEU A 15 -1.99 8.54 -12.50
CA LEU A 15 -2.14 7.50 -11.48
C LEU A 15 -0.81 7.02 -10.89
N TRP A 16 0.33 7.27 -11.56
CA TRP A 16 1.63 6.80 -11.07
C TRP A 16 2.44 7.93 -10.42
N PRO A 17 2.92 7.75 -9.17
CA PRO A 17 3.74 8.76 -8.52
C PRO A 17 5.02 9.05 -9.32
N ARG A 18 5.26 10.33 -9.61
CA ARG A 18 6.45 10.77 -10.36
C ARG A 18 7.72 10.74 -9.49
N SER A 19 7.58 11.03 -8.20
CA SER A 19 8.69 11.07 -7.24
C SER A 19 9.08 9.66 -6.78
N ARG A 20 10.38 9.43 -6.51
CA ARG A 20 10.85 8.16 -5.92
C ARG A 20 10.17 7.91 -4.58
N ALA A 21 10.00 8.96 -3.76
CA ALA A 21 9.35 8.86 -2.47
C ALA A 21 7.87 8.47 -2.59
N GLY A 22 7.14 9.01 -3.58
CA GLY A 22 5.76 8.62 -3.86
C GLY A 22 5.63 7.17 -4.34
N LYS A 23 6.59 6.70 -5.15
CA LYS A 23 6.63 5.28 -5.55
C LYS A 23 6.86 4.37 -4.35
N VAL A 24 7.79 4.74 -3.45
CA VAL A 24 8.02 4.01 -2.21
C VAL A 24 6.76 4.01 -1.34
N ALA A 25 6.12 5.17 -1.13
CA ALA A 25 4.87 5.27 -0.37
C ALA A 25 3.80 4.34 -0.94
N ALA A 26 3.50 4.45 -2.23
CA ALA A 26 2.46 3.68 -2.89
C ALA A 26 2.76 2.17 -2.86
N THR A 27 3.97 1.75 -3.21
CA THR A 27 4.36 0.33 -3.19
C THR A 27 4.36 -0.24 -1.78
N SER A 28 4.84 0.50 -0.78
CA SER A 28 4.80 0.07 0.63
C SER A 28 3.36 -0.06 1.14
N PHE A 29 2.49 0.89 0.78
CA PHE A 29 1.09 0.85 1.17
C PHE A 29 0.37 -0.35 0.53
N ILE A 30 0.57 -0.58 -0.78
CA ILE A 30 -0.02 -1.72 -1.49
C ILE A 30 0.48 -3.05 -0.90
N ALA A 31 1.77 -3.15 -0.57
CA ALA A 31 2.33 -4.35 0.05
C ALA A 31 1.72 -4.62 1.43
N LEU A 32 1.57 -3.58 2.26
CA LEU A 32 0.92 -3.70 3.57
C LEU A 32 -0.58 -4.00 3.45
N LEU A 33 -1.26 -3.40 2.47
CA LEU A 33 -2.66 -3.69 2.18
C LEU A 33 -2.82 -5.16 1.80
N ALA A 34 -1.97 -5.68 0.92
CA ALA A 34 -1.99 -7.08 0.54
C ALA A 34 -1.82 -8.04 1.74
N LEU A 35 -1.10 -7.63 2.79
CA LEU A 35 -0.96 -8.39 4.03
C LEU A 35 -2.23 -8.39 4.90
N ALA A 36 -3.09 -7.38 4.75
CA ALA A 36 -4.38 -7.29 5.43
C ALA A 36 -5.52 -7.99 4.66
N GLU A 37 -5.32 -8.32 3.38
CA GLU A 37 -6.31 -9.00 2.55
C GLU A 37 -6.52 -10.47 2.95
N PRO A 38 -7.72 -11.05 2.69
CA PRO A 38 -8.05 -12.41 3.11
C PRO A 38 -7.03 -13.48 2.71
N PRO A 39 -6.45 -13.50 1.48
CA PRO A 39 -5.48 -14.52 1.11
C PRO A 39 -4.22 -14.51 2.00
N ALA A 40 -3.67 -13.34 2.31
CA ALA A 40 -2.46 -13.25 3.13
C ALA A 40 -2.75 -13.54 4.61
N VAL A 41 -3.84 -12.97 5.13
CA VAL A 41 -4.32 -13.25 6.48
C VAL A 41 -4.60 -14.74 6.65
N TYR A 42 -5.22 -15.37 5.64
CA TYR A 42 -5.52 -16.80 5.66
C TYR A 42 -4.25 -17.67 5.75
N LEU A 43 -3.19 -17.29 5.01
CA LEU A 43 -1.94 -18.04 5.00
C LEU A 43 -1.09 -17.83 6.26
N ILE A 44 -1.08 -16.61 6.80
CA ILE A 44 -0.16 -16.21 7.88
C ILE A 44 -0.81 -16.34 9.25
N ALA A 45 -2.04 -15.84 9.40
CA ALA A 45 -2.67 -15.53 10.68
C ALA A 45 -4.04 -16.20 10.89
N ASN A 46 -4.39 -17.20 10.08
CA ASN A 46 -5.63 -18.00 10.22
C ASN A 46 -5.59 -19.00 11.38
N ARG A 47 -5.13 -18.54 12.54
CA ARG A 47 -4.97 -19.35 13.74
C ARG A 47 -5.39 -18.48 14.91
N ILE A 48 -6.33 -18.99 15.70
CA ILE A 48 -6.76 -18.33 16.95
C ILE A 48 -5.68 -18.47 18.04
N GLU A 49 -4.81 -19.48 17.90
CA GLU A 49 -3.64 -19.72 18.73
C GLU A 49 -2.37 -19.58 17.86
N PRO A 50 -1.34 -18.85 18.31
CA PRO A 50 -1.06 -18.43 19.68
C PRO A 50 -1.84 -17.17 20.12
N ARG A 51 -1.97 -16.98 21.44
CA ARG A 51 -2.42 -15.72 22.02
C ARG A 51 -1.21 -14.86 22.37
N VAL A 52 -1.28 -13.57 22.07
CA VAL A 52 -0.28 -12.56 22.42
C VAL A 52 -0.98 -11.54 23.30
N LEU A 53 -0.47 -11.32 24.52
CA LEU A 53 -1.08 -10.39 25.49
C LEU A 53 -2.57 -10.69 25.71
N GLU A 54 -2.91 -11.98 25.88
CA GLU A 54 -4.28 -12.49 26.03
C GLU A 54 -5.22 -12.31 24.83
N MET A 55 -4.76 -11.66 23.75
CA MET A 55 -5.50 -11.49 22.50
C MET A 55 -5.08 -12.54 21.45
N PRO A 56 -6.00 -13.04 20.61
CA PRO A 56 -5.64 -13.84 19.43
C PRO A 56 -4.56 -13.16 18.58
N PHE A 57 -3.57 -13.93 18.13
CA PHE A 57 -2.47 -13.44 17.29
C PHE A 57 -2.96 -12.65 16.07
N LEU A 58 -4.07 -13.07 15.46
CA LEU A 58 -4.71 -12.37 14.35
C LEU A 58 -4.95 -10.87 14.64
N TYR A 59 -5.43 -10.53 15.84
CA TYR A 59 -5.73 -9.13 16.17
C TYR A 59 -4.47 -8.31 16.34
N VAL A 60 -3.44 -8.86 17.00
CA VAL A 60 -2.15 -8.18 17.17
C VAL A 60 -1.46 -8.00 15.82
N TYR A 61 -1.50 -9.03 14.97
CA TYR A 61 -0.99 -8.97 13.59
C TYR A 61 -1.67 -7.84 12.80
N LEU A 62 -3.00 -7.82 12.75
CA LEU A 62 -3.74 -6.79 12.03
C LEU A 62 -3.49 -5.39 12.60
N LEU A 63 -3.41 -5.27 13.92
CA LEU A 63 -3.09 -4.00 14.58
C LEU A 63 -1.74 -3.45 14.10
N VAL A 64 -0.70 -4.29 14.08
CA VAL A 64 0.63 -3.89 13.60
C VAL A 64 0.60 -3.49 12.13
N VAL A 65 -0.08 -4.27 11.29
CA VAL A 65 -0.20 -3.97 9.84
C VAL A 65 -0.95 -2.65 9.61
N TYR A 66 -2.05 -2.39 10.32
CA TYR A 66 -2.78 -1.13 10.22
C TYR A 66 -1.97 0.06 10.74
N CYS A 67 -1.28 -0.08 11.87
CA CYS A 67 -0.38 0.95 12.37
C CYS A 67 0.74 1.26 11.35
N ALA A 68 1.29 0.25 10.69
CA ALA A 68 2.28 0.43 9.64
C ALA A 68 1.69 1.18 8.43
N MET A 69 0.48 0.83 7.98
CA MET A 69 -0.21 1.54 6.89
C MET A 69 -0.45 3.01 7.23
N ILE A 70 -0.97 3.29 8.43
CA ILE A 70 -1.16 4.66 8.93
C ILE A 70 0.18 5.39 8.98
N GLY A 71 1.24 4.73 9.44
CA GLY A 71 2.60 5.27 9.47
C GLY A 71 3.10 5.68 8.08
N VAL A 72 2.86 4.85 7.06
CA VAL A 72 3.19 5.18 5.66
C VAL A 72 2.42 6.41 5.18
N LEU A 73 1.13 6.51 5.50
CA LEU A 73 0.31 7.67 5.12
C LEU A 73 0.77 8.95 5.80
N ILE A 74 1.02 8.90 7.12
CA ILE A 74 1.56 10.03 7.88
C ILE A 74 2.92 10.44 7.32
N TRP A 75 3.78 9.48 7.00
CA TRP A 75 5.09 9.74 6.41
C TRP A 75 4.99 10.38 5.03
N ALA A 76 4.07 9.91 4.19
CA ALA A 76 3.82 10.48 2.87
C ALA A 76 3.31 11.92 2.99
N ALA A 77 2.32 12.16 3.86
CA ALA A 77 1.79 13.50 4.13
C ALA A 77 2.87 14.46 4.63
N LYS A 78 3.75 14.00 5.55
CA LYS A 78 4.90 14.79 6.04
C LYS A 78 5.92 15.15 4.95
N ARG A 79 5.93 14.42 3.83
CA ARG A 79 6.80 14.70 2.68
C ARG A 79 6.13 15.51 1.58
N GLY A 80 4.88 15.93 1.78
CA GLY A 80 4.11 16.68 0.77
C GLY A 80 3.82 15.87 -0.49
N LEU A 81 3.69 14.54 -0.35
CA LEU A 81 3.35 13.62 -1.41
C LEU A 81 1.84 13.50 -1.61
#